data_AF-A0A9D1V9I5-F1
#
_entry.id   AF-A0A9D1V9I5-F1
#
_cell.length_a   1.000
_cell.length_b   1.000
_cell.length_c   1.000
_cell.angle_alpha   90.00
_cell.angle_beta   90.00
_cell.angle_gamma   90.00
#
_symmetry.space_group_name_H-M   'P 1'
#
loop_
_entity.id
_entity.type
_entity.pdbx_description
1 polymer ?
#
loop_
_entity_poly.entity_id
_entity_poly.type
_entity_poly.pdbx_seq_one_letter_code
_entity_poly.pdbx_strand_id
1 'polypeptide(L)'
;VTGERSRHYHFPQGGVERRECMLEAVLRELREETGVDADKLRPVARFGGLRYRYRDKNRKSARWRGQEQTYFLLRYEGLLSAQQPPSHKEFVRLLPLPWPLLQAEAFVSFKRKVVARVLEHFFPESVLESSVSESSSVSESSAGKGASMAELEAYWSACCRTRRYLSVAGELPDFGARDDLSLFGGGKEEAEDQFADAQLELQDVQARAAERGEALVVLPLSLPGAGRRGMLRRLGRCLDPLRLATAEARPAPGEASLTARFRALAPAPGQVLMLLNSPYDELLQELTALGCPDAVSLPDHLRAALHELEDAEAALRARGLRLLRVYLNADAREDEEAELASRARAEAWAARLMRAEDWLILPSARKWYRNLVCVRAVLEAFGSV
;
A
#
# COMPACT_ATOMS: atom_id res chain seq x y z
N VAL A 1 27.24 -10.19 7.16
CA VAL A 1 27.70 -10.04 8.56
C VAL A 1 28.01 -11.40 9.16
N THR A 2 29.22 -11.59 9.69
CA THR A 2 29.57 -12.69 10.61
C THR A 2 30.14 -12.06 11.88
N GLY A 3 29.67 -12.45 13.06
CA GLY A 3 30.34 -12.11 14.32
C GLY A 3 31.62 -12.94 14.47
N GLU A 4 32.61 -12.48 15.25
CA GLU A 4 33.92 -13.16 15.43
C GLU A 4 33.81 -14.63 15.86
N ARG A 5 32.66 -15.05 16.40
CA ARG A 5 32.41 -16.39 16.98
C ARG A 5 31.47 -17.28 16.16
N SER A 6 30.96 -16.84 15.01
CA SER A 6 29.96 -17.60 14.23
C SER A 6 30.26 -17.57 12.72
N ARG A 7 30.18 -18.75 12.09
CA ARG A 7 30.25 -18.90 10.61
C ARG A 7 28.91 -18.64 9.90
N HIS A 8 27.85 -18.33 10.65
CA HIS A 8 26.52 -18.09 10.09
C HIS A 8 26.24 -16.59 9.94
N TYR A 9 25.46 -16.23 8.93
CA TYR A 9 25.02 -14.86 8.72
C TYR A 9 23.93 -14.44 9.70
N HIS A 10 23.93 -13.16 10.02
CA HIS A 10 22.87 -12.48 10.75
C HIS A 10 22.47 -11.21 10.00
N PHE A 11 21.17 -10.91 10.00
CA PHE A 11 20.70 -9.58 9.63
C PHE A 11 20.90 -8.64 10.81
N PRO A 12 21.17 -7.36 10.54
CA PRO A 12 21.05 -6.31 11.54
C PRO A 12 19.66 -6.34 12.17
N GLN A 13 19.57 -6.22 13.50
CA GLN A 13 18.31 -6.39 14.22
C GLN A 13 18.30 -5.66 15.56
N GLY A 14 17.15 -5.10 15.92
CA GLY A 14 16.98 -4.46 17.22
C GLY A 14 15.54 -4.43 17.70
N GLY A 15 15.34 -3.77 18.83
CA GLY A 15 14.02 -3.50 19.39
C GLY A 15 13.53 -2.12 18.98
N VAL A 16 12.21 -1.98 18.81
CA VAL A 16 11.59 -0.66 18.63
C VAL A 16 11.50 0.03 19.99
N GLU A 17 12.03 1.25 20.09
CA GLU A 17 11.96 2.04 21.32
C GLU A 17 10.63 2.78 21.49
N ARG A 18 10.41 3.30 22.70
CA ARG A 18 9.16 4.01 23.00
C ARG A 18 9.15 5.37 22.27
N ARG A 19 8.17 5.56 21.38
CA ARG A 19 7.98 6.73 20.48
C ARG A 19 8.80 6.71 19.19
N GLU A 20 9.39 5.57 18.86
CA GLU A 20 10.08 5.35 17.60
C GLU A 20 9.19 4.52 16.66
N CYS A 21 9.19 4.83 15.36
CA CYS A 21 8.53 4.02 14.35
C CYS A 21 9.43 2.82 13.94
N MET A 22 8.86 1.77 13.35
CA MET A 22 9.66 0.59 12.99
C MET A 22 10.79 0.91 11.99
N LEU A 23 10.57 1.87 11.09
CA LEU A 23 11.59 2.28 10.14
C LEU A 23 12.70 3.08 10.82
N GLU A 24 12.36 4.02 11.70
CA GLU A 24 13.35 4.75 12.51
C GLU A 24 14.21 3.77 13.31
N ALA A 25 13.60 2.77 13.95
CA ALA A 25 14.31 1.71 14.66
C ALA A 25 15.28 0.98 13.72
N VAL A 26 14.84 0.58 12.53
CA VAL A 26 15.72 -0.09 11.56
C VAL A 26 16.89 0.79 11.12
N LEU A 27 16.65 2.08 10.85
CA LEU A 27 17.70 3.01 10.44
C LEU A 27 18.71 3.28 11.57
N ARG A 28 18.24 3.42 12.81
CA ARG A 28 19.08 3.56 13.99
C ARG A 28 19.93 2.31 14.22
N GLU A 29 19.31 1.14 14.25
CA GLU A 29 20.00 -0.14 14.48
C GLU A 29 21.02 -0.44 13.36
N LEU A 30 20.68 -0.17 12.10
CA LEU A 30 21.64 -0.29 11.00
C LEU A 30 22.83 0.65 11.18
N ARG A 31 22.61 1.88 11.62
CA ARG A 31 23.70 2.82 11.89
C ARG A 31 24.58 2.34 13.04
N GLU A 32 23.99 1.84 14.12
CA GLU A 32 24.72 1.33 15.29
C GLU A 32 25.53 0.06 14.97
N GLU A 33 24.90 -0.91 14.29
CA GLU A 33 25.47 -2.24 14.03
C GLU A 33 26.35 -2.29 12.78
N THR A 34 26.13 -1.41 11.79
CA THR A 34 26.86 -1.45 10.50
C THR A 34 27.60 -0.17 10.14
N GLY A 35 27.33 0.95 10.84
CA GLY A 35 27.91 2.25 10.51
C GLY A 35 27.33 2.91 9.26
N VAL A 36 26.25 2.34 8.69
CA VAL A 36 25.59 2.91 7.51
C VAL A 36 24.68 4.06 7.92
N ASP A 37 24.92 5.24 7.34
CA ASP A 37 24.06 6.41 7.56
C ASP A 37 22.70 6.26 6.86
N ALA A 38 21.67 6.75 7.55
CA ALA A 38 20.28 6.65 7.11
C ALA A 38 20.03 7.39 5.78
N ASP A 39 20.80 8.43 5.46
CA ASP A 39 20.68 9.18 4.21
C ASP A 39 21.06 8.36 2.97
N LYS A 40 21.83 7.27 3.15
CA LYS A 40 22.20 6.30 2.10
C LYS A 40 21.24 5.14 1.96
N LEU A 41 20.19 5.09 2.76
CA LEU A 41 19.22 4.02 2.77
C LEU A 41 17.88 4.53 2.23
N ARG A 42 17.29 3.78 1.30
CA ARG A 42 15.91 3.99 0.85
C ARG A 42 15.09 2.76 1.21
N PRO A 43 14.00 2.90 1.97
CA PRO A 43 13.07 1.80 2.18
C PRO A 43 12.45 1.36 0.87
N VAL A 44 12.42 0.05 0.63
CA VAL A 44 11.89 -0.54 -0.60
C VAL A 44 10.64 -1.36 -0.28
N ALA A 45 10.70 -2.23 0.72
CA ALA A 45 9.57 -3.06 1.11
C ALA A 45 9.66 -3.47 2.59
N ARG A 46 8.54 -3.90 3.18
CA ARG A 46 8.49 -4.45 4.54
C ARG A 46 7.67 -5.74 4.62
N PHE A 47 8.09 -6.63 5.52
CA PHE A 47 7.46 -7.91 5.76
C PHE A 47 7.42 -8.25 7.26
N GLY A 48 6.23 -8.18 7.86
CA GLY A 48 5.99 -8.36 9.29
C GLY A 48 5.28 -9.67 9.66
N GLY A 49 5.00 -9.85 10.95
CA GLY A 49 4.23 -10.98 11.47
C GLY A 49 5.00 -12.30 11.54
N LEU A 50 6.33 -12.26 11.43
CA LEU A 50 7.16 -13.46 11.48
C LEU A 50 7.51 -13.80 12.91
N ARG A 51 7.06 -14.97 13.38
CA ARG A 51 7.25 -15.41 14.77
C ARG A 51 8.17 -16.64 14.83
N TYR A 52 9.09 -16.64 15.78
CA TYR A 52 9.83 -17.86 16.15
C TYR A 52 9.87 -18.05 17.67
N ARG A 53 9.91 -19.32 18.09
CA ARG A 53 10.00 -19.68 19.51
C ARG A 53 11.44 -19.61 19.98
N TYR A 54 11.68 -19.06 21.17
CA TYR A 54 13.02 -19.15 21.77
C TYR A 54 13.36 -20.61 22.07
N ARG A 55 14.65 -20.96 21.95
CA ARG A 55 15.13 -22.28 22.40
C ARG A 55 15.02 -22.38 23.92
N ASP A 56 14.79 -23.60 24.42
CA ASP A 56 14.84 -23.88 25.84
C ASP A 56 16.21 -23.48 26.41
N LYS A 57 16.21 -22.84 27.59
CA LYS A 57 17.37 -22.24 28.28
C LYS A 57 17.86 -20.88 27.76
N ASN A 58 17.12 -20.16 26.90
CA ASN A 58 17.41 -18.75 26.64
C ASN A 58 17.05 -17.89 27.87
N ARG A 59 17.90 -16.96 28.31
CA ARG A 59 17.60 -16.05 29.44
C ARG A 59 16.26 -15.31 29.26
N LYS A 60 15.86 -15.03 28.01
CA LYS A 60 14.57 -14.39 27.67
C LYS A 60 13.38 -15.36 27.69
N SER A 61 13.61 -16.69 27.60
CA SER A 61 12.53 -17.70 27.59
C SER A 61 11.83 -17.86 28.95
N ALA A 62 12.39 -17.30 30.03
CA ALA A 62 11.76 -17.25 31.34
C ALA A 62 10.54 -16.29 31.39
N ARG A 63 10.51 -15.28 30.49
CA ARG A 63 9.44 -14.26 30.47
C ARG A 63 8.62 -14.29 29.18
N TRP A 64 9.21 -14.72 28.07
CA TRP A 64 8.62 -14.63 26.73
C TRP A 64 8.71 -15.96 26.00
N ARG A 65 7.66 -16.35 25.26
CA ARG A 65 7.65 -17.61 24.49
C ARG A 65 8.51 -17.54 23.22
N GLY A 66 8.65 -16.36 22.64
CA GLY A 66 9.31 -16.17 21.36
C GLY A 66 9.48 -14.70 21.01
N GLN A 67 9.85 -14.46 19.76
CA GLN A 67 10.01 -13.13 19.20
C GLN A 67 9.18 -13.01 17.93
N GLU A 68 8.52 -11.86 17.77
CA GLU A 68 7.96 -11.41 16.51
C GLU A 68 8.96 -10.47 15.82
N GLN A 69 9.09 -10.61 14.50
CA GLN A 69 10.05 -9.87 13.69
C GLN A 69 9.36 -9.27 12.47
N THR A 70 9.76 -8.03 12.17
CA THR A 70 9.44 -7.33 10.93
C THR A 70 10.76 -7.06 10.21
N TYR A 71 10.81 -7.45 8.94
CA TYR A 71 11.95 -7.28 8.07
C TYR A 71 11.70 -6.13 7.10
N PHE A 72 12.75 -5.38 6.82
CA PHE A 72 12.75 -4.32 5.81
C PHE A 72 13.76 -4.66 4.73
N LEU A 73 13.33 -4.49 3.49
CA LEU A 73 14.20 -4.43 2.33
C LEU A 73 14.54 -2.97 2.10
N LEU A 74 15.84 -2.65 2.06
CA LEU A 74 16.35 -1.31 1.84
C LEU A 74 17.27 -1.33 0.62
N ARG A 75 17.17 -0.30 -0.22
CA ARG A 75 18.15 0.01 -1.25
C ARG A 75 19.25 0.84 -0.62
N TYR A 76 20.48 0.40 -0.81
CA TYR A 76 21.67 1.14 -0.41
C TYR A 76 22.21 1.95 -1.58
N GLU A 77 22.29 3.27 -1.41
CA GLU A 77 22.75 4.22 -2.44
C GLU A 77 24.20 4.70 -2.18
N GLY A 78 24.86 4.13 -1.17
CA GLY A 78 26.24 4.48 -0.82
C GLY A 78 27.29 3.62 -1.50
N LEU A 79 28.55 4.05 -1.40
CA LEU A 79 29.70 3.24 -1.78
C LEU A 79 30.10 2.32 -0.62
N LEU A 80 30.08 1.00 -0.84
CA LEU A 80 30.48 0.01 0.16
C LEU A 80 31.91 0.20 0.68
N SER A 81 32.80 0.84 -0.10
CA SER A 81 34.18 1.16 0.27
C SER A 81 34.31 2.33 1.26
N ALA A 82 33.27 3.15 1.41
CA ALA A 82 33.28 4.36 2.25
C ALA A 82 32.70 4.12 3.66
N GLN A 83 32.50 2.86 4.05
CA GLN A 83 31.84 2.52 5.31
C GLN A 83 32.75 2.72 6.52
N GLN A 84 32.19 3.36 7.54
CA GLN A 84 32.84 3.46 8.84
C GLN A 84 32.79 2.10 9.55
N PRO A 85 33.80 1.77 10.36
CA PRO A 85 33.77 0.56 11.17
C PRO A 85 32.55 0.60 12.12
N PRO A 86 31.86 -0.53 12.30
CA PRO A 86 30.68 -0.59 13.16
C PRO A 86 31.03 -0.23 14.61
N SER A 87 30.12 0.47 15.28
CA SER A 87 30.32 0.91 16.66
C SER A 87 30.14 -0.22 17.68
N HIS A 88 29.35 -1.23 17.32
CA HIS A 88 28.97 -2.34 18.18
C HIS A 88 29.80 -3.61 17.93
N LYS A 89 30.22 -4.32 19.00
CA LYS A 89 31.12 -5.49 18.94
C LYS A 89 30.52 -6.75 18.29
N GLU A 90 29.20 -6.76 18.02
CA GLU A 90 28.52 -7.94 17.48
C GLU A 90 28.73 -8.12 15.97
N PHE A 91 29.20 -7.08 15.28
CA PHE A 91 29.34 -7.03 13.83
C PHE A 91 30.78 -6.67 13.47
N VAL A 92 31.42 -7.50 12.64
CA VAL A 92 32.82 -7.30 12.25
C VAL A 92 32.93 -6.51 10.94
N ARG A 93 32.06 -6.82 9.98
CA ARG A 93 32.06 -6.19 8.65
C ARG A 93 30.73 -6.42 7.92
N LEU A 94 30.31 -5.43 7.13
CA LEU A 94 29.31 -5.63 6.08
C LEU A 94 30.01 -6.22 4.85
N LEU A 95 29.52 -7.37 4.40
CA LEU A 95 30.03 -8.04 3.19
C LEU A 95 28.89 -8.09 2.18
N PRO A 96 29.13 -7.72 0.91
CA PRO A 96 28.18 -8.04 -0.15
C PRO A 96 28.08 -9.57 -0.22
N LEU A 97 26.88 -10.10 -0.07
CA LEU A 97 26.62 -11.52 -0.24
C LEU A 97 26.04 -11.71 -1.65
N PRO A 98 26.75 -12.39 -2.56
CA PRO A 98 26.21 -12.73 -3.87
C PRO A 98 24.88 -13.46 -3.74
N TRP A 99 23.92 -13.13 -4.62
CA TRP A 99 22.57 -13.69 -4.60
C TRP A 99 22.51 -15.23 -4.47
N PRO A 100 23.31 -16.02 -5.22
CA PRO A 100 23.26 -17.49 -5.11
C PRO A 100 23.68 -18.03 -3.73
N LEU A 101 24.35 -17.21 -2.92
CA LEU A 101 24.80 -17.57 -1.57
C LEU A 101 23.82 -17.12 -0.49
N LEU A 102 22.82 -16.29 -0.83
CA LEU A 102 21.77 -15.85 0.09
C LEU A 102 20.66 -16.91 0.17
N GLN A 103 20.98 -18.03 0.82
CA GLN A 103 20.04 -19.11 1.09
C GLN A 103 19.74 -19.20 2.58
N ALA A 104 18.59 -19.76 2.96
CA ALA A 104 18.19 -19.89 4.35
C ALA A 104 19.24 -20.67 5.17
N GLU A 105 19.92 -21.63 4.55
CA GLU A 105 20.97 -22.51 5.10
C GLU A 105 22.17 -21.73 5.62
N ALA A 106 22.45 -20.56 5.03
CA ALA A 106 23.53 -19.65 5.40
C ALA A 106 23.28 -18.98 6.77
N PHE A 107 22.05 -19.07 7.28
CA PHE A 107 21.64 -18.54 8.58
C PHE A 107 21.53 -19.64 9.64
N VAL A 108 21.52 -19.22 10.91
CA VAL A 108 21.38 -20.10 12.06
C VAL A 108 20.12 -20.96 12.00
N SER A 109 20.23 -22.23 12.36
CA SER A 109 19.22 -23.26 12.08
C SER A 109 17.80 -22.94 12.58
N PHE A 110 17.64 -22.24 13.70
CA PHE A 110 16.32 -21.87 14.21
C PHE A 110 15.67 -20.69 13.47
N LYS A 111 16.44 -19.87 12.74
CA LYS A 111 15.93 -18.76 11.92
C LYS A 111 15.63 -19.18 10.48
N ARG A 112 16.08 -20.35 10.03
CA ARG A 112 15.94 -20.78 8.62
C ARG A 112 14.52 -20.69 8.09
N LYS A 113 13.51 -21.12 8.86
CA LYS A 113 12.10 -21.02 8.44
C LYS A 113 11.63 -19.57 8.27
N VAL A 114 12.07 -18.68 9.17
CA VAL A 114 11.76 -17.25 9.09
C VAL A 114 12.45 -16.65 7.87
N VAL A 115 13.75 -16.92 7.71
CA VAL A 115 14.54 -16.42 6.58
C VAL A 115 14.02 -16.92 5.25
N ALA A 116 13.65 -18.20 5.13
CA ALA A 116 13.06 -18.74 3.90
C ALA A 116 11.80 -17.97 3.49
N ARG A 117 10.92 -17.67 4.46
CA ARG A 117 9.73 -16.83 4.21
C ARG A 117 10.08 -15.40 3.82
N VAL A 118 11.13 -14.82 4.41
CA VAL A 118 11.62 -13.47 4.08
C VAL A 118 12.15 -13.43 2.65
N LEU A 119 12.97 -14.42 2.28
CA LEU A 119 13.55 -14.52 0.94
C LEU A 119 12.46 -14.72 -0.10
N GLU A 120 11.55 -15.68 0.11
CA GLU A 120 10.39 -15.90 -0.75
C GLU A 120 9.53 -14.64 -0.91
N HIS A 121 9.32 -13.90 0.17
CA HIS A 121 8.49 -12.70 0.13
C HIS A 121 9.12 -11.56 -0.69
N PHE A 122 10.39 -11.28 -0.45
CA PHE A 122 11.06 -10.15 -1.12
C PHE A 122 11.61 -10.50 -2.50
N PHE A 123 11.79 -11.79 -2.78
CA PHE A 123 12.44 -12.30 -3.98
C PHE A 123 11.84 -13.66 -4.38
N PRO A 124 10.55 -13.71 -4.77
CA PRO A 124 9.89 -14.95 -5.14
C PRO A 124 10.55 -15.57 -6.39
N GLU A 125 10.63 -16.90 -6.44
CA GLU A 125 11.25 -17.64 -7.56
C GLU A 125 10.65 -17.25 -8.92
N SER A 126 9.34 -16.98 -8.98
CA SER A 126 8.64 -16.55 -10.21
C SER A 126 9.18 -15.26 -10.81
N VAL A 127 9.70 -14.34 -9.99
CA VAL A 127 10.34 -13.09 -10.45
C VAL A 127 11.80 -13.33 -10.83
N LEU A 128 12.44 -14.34 -10.23
CA LEU A 128 13.82 -14.72 -10.52
C LEU A 128 13.95 -15.57 -11.79
N GLU A 129 12.90 -16.31 -12.17
CA GLU A 129 12.85 -17.21 -13.33
C GLU A 129 12.31 -16.57 -14.62
N SER A 130 11.61 -15.43 -14.53
CA SER A 130 11.01 -14.74 -15.68
C SER A 130 12.01 -14.25 -16.73
N SER A 131 13.31 -14.25 -16.41
CA SER A 131 14.41 -13.89 -17.32
C SER A 131 14.98 -15.05 -18.13
N VAL A 132 14.49 -16.29 -17.95
CA VAL A 132 15.06 -17.49 -18.62
C VAL A 132 14.35 -17.83 -19.94
N SER A 133 13.11 -17.40 -20.13
CA SER A 133 12.28 -17.80 -21.28
C SER A 133 12.52 -17.00 -22.58
N GLU A 134 13.18 -15.83 -22.53
CA GLU A 134 13.43 -15.00 -23.72
C GLU A 134 14.79 -15.25 -24.41
N SER A 135 15.67 -16.08 -23.84
CA SER A 135 16.98 -16.37 -24.43
C SER A 135 17.20 -17.87 -24.66
N SER A 136 16.41 -18.48 -25.54
CA SER A 136 16.69 -19.83 -26.05
C SER A 136 17.41 -19.79 -27.39
N SER A 137 18.66 -19.32 -27.40
CA SER A 137 19.65 -19.77 -28.40
C SER A 137 21.10 -19.54 -27.95
N VAL A 138 21.77 -20.68 -27.70
CA VAL A 138 23.22 -20.96 -27.81
C VAL A 138 24.16 -20.75 -26.59
N SER A 139 24.75 -21.90 -26.24
CA SER A 139 26.03 -22.22 -25.58
C SER A 139 26.29 -21.86 -24.10
N GLU A 140 26.65 -22.92 -23.39
CA GLU A 140 27.14 -22.99 -22.01
C GLU A 140 28.38 -22.14 -21.76
N SER A 141 28.22 -21.07 -20.98
CA SER A 141 29.08 -20.74 -19.82
C SER A 141 28.62 -19.40 -19.21
N SER A 142 27.89 -19.40 -18.11
CA SER A 142 27.85 -18.26 -17.18
C SER A 142 26.98 -18.57 -15.98
N ALA A 143 27.48 -18.21 -14.80
CA ALA A 143 26.75 -18.15 -13.53
C ALA A 143 25.36 -17.54 -13.72
N GLY A 144 24.36 -18.16 -13.08
CA GLY A 144 22.94 -17.86 -13.24
C GLY A 144 22.66 -16.35 -13.26
N LYS A 145 22.12 -15.87 -14.38
CA LYS A 145 21.50 -14.55 -14.48
C LYS A 145 20.17 -14.63 -13.73
N GLY A 146 20.18 -14.25 -12.45
CA GLY A 146 18.96 -13.91 -11.73
C GLY A 146 18.33 -12.63 -12.30
N ALA A 147 17.10 -12.34 -11.89
CA ALA A 147 16.33 -11.16 -12.27
C ALA A 147 17.19 -9.89 -12.34
N SER A 148 16.96 -9.08 -13.38
CA SER A 148 17.59 -7.76 -13.48
C SER A 148 17.14 -6.87 -12.33
N MET A 149 18.01 -5.94 -11.91
CA MET A 149 17.66 -4.97 -10.87
C MET A 149 16.41 -4.16 -11.25
N ALA A 150 16.17 -3.93 -12.54
CA ALA A 150 14.97 -3.24 -13.02
C ALA A 150 13.69 -4.06 -12.82
N GLU A 151 13.72 -5.38 -13.00
CA GLU A 151 12.57 -6.27 -12.75
C GLU A 151 12.27 -6.39 -11.25
N LEU A 152 13.32 -6.45 -10.41
CA LEU A 152 13.17 -6.44 -8.96
C LEU A 152 12.68 -5.08 -8.45
N GLU A 153 13.21 -3.97 -8.99
CA GLU A 153 12.70 -2.62 -8.71
C GLU A 153 11.25 -2.46 -9.19
N ALA A 154 10.88 -3.03 -10.33
CA ALA A 154 9.49 -3.07 -10.79
C ALA A 154 8.61 -3.92 -9.86
N TYR A 155 9.09 -5.07 -9.36
CA TYR A 155 8.38 -5.90 -8.39
C TYR A 155 8.19 -5.18 -7.04
N TRP A 156 9.22 -4.52 -6.54
CA TRP A 156 9.15 -3.75 -5.30
C TRP A 156 8.39 -2.43 -5.45
N SER A 157 8.47 -1.77 -6.59
CA SER A 157 7.63 -0.62 -6.91
C SER A 157 6.17 -1.05 -7.15
N ALA A 158 5.95 -2.24 -7.70
CA ALA A 158 4.64 -2.91 -7.74
C ALA A 158 4.19 -3.44 -6.37
N CYS A 159 5.05 -3.40 -5.34
CA CYS A 159 4.64 -3.54 -3.95
C CYS A 159 3.96 -2.27 -3.41
N CYS A 160 3.57 -1.31 -4.27
CA CYS A 160 2.23 -0.73 -4.17
C CYS A 160 1.21 -1.88 -4.27
N ARG A 161 1.02 -2.65 -3.18
CA ARG A 161 0.21 -3.87 -3.20
C ARG A 161 -1.21 -3.58 -3.62
N THR A 162 -1.64 -2.32 -3.46
CA THR A 162 -2.95 -1.85 -3.87
C THR A 162 -3.06 -1.54 -5.37
N ARG A 163 -1.95 -1.47 -6.13
CA ARG A 163 -1.92 -1.20 -7.57
C ARG A 163 -2.73 -2.19 -8.40
N ARG A 164 -2.82 -3.45 -7.96
CA ARG A 164 -3.67 -4.47 -8.59
C ARG A 164 -5.16 -4.12 -8.60
N TYR A 165 -5.58 -3.22 -7.69
CA TYR A 165 -6.93 -2.73 -7.59
C TYR A 165 -7.12 -1.44 -8.39
N LEU A 166 -6.08 -0.90 -9.04
CA LEU A 166 -6.23 0.25 -9.92
C LEU A 166 -6.89 -0.17 -11.23
N SER A 167 -7.90 0.58 -11.65
CA SER A 167 -8.40 0.52 -13.02
C SER A 167 -7.35 0.98 -14.01
N VAL A 168 -7.48 0.51 -15.25
CA VAL A 168 -6.67 0.98 -16.38
C VAL A 168 -7.41 2.16 -17.01
N ALA A 169 -6.80 3.34 -17.00
CA ALA A 169 -7.35 4.50 -17.69
C ALA A 169 -7.60 4.20 -19.18
N GLY A 170 -8.78 4.57 -19.67
CA GLY A 170 -9.27 4.31 -21.02
C GLY A 170 -10.12 3.05 -21.15
N GLU A 171 -10.06 2.13 -20.19
CA GLU A 171 -10.81 0.87 -20.17
C GLU A 171 -11.97 0.91 -19.16
N LEU A 172 -12.95 0.02 -19.33
CA LEU A 172 -14.00 -0.14 -18.33
C LEU A 172 -13.45 -0.97 -17.16
N PRO A 173 -13.63 -0.52 -15.91
CA PRO A 173 -13.21 -1.25 -14.71
C PRO A 173 -13.79 -2.68 -14.66
N ASP A 174 -12.96 -3.66 -14.29
CA ASP A 174 -13.42 -5.00 -13.96
C ASP A 174 -13.91 -5.05 -12.50
N PHE A 175 -15.16 -5.49 -12.31
CA PHE A 175 -15.76 -5.67 -11.00
C PHE A 175 -15.81 -7.14 -10.54
N GLY A 176 -15.22 -8.09 -11.27
CA GLY A 176 -15.27 -9.52 -10.93
C GLY A 176 -14.59 -9.89 -9.61
N ALA A 177 -13.55 -9.15 -9.21
CA ALA A 177 -12.72 -9.45 -8.04
C ALA A 177 -13.30 -8.93 -6.69
N ARG A 178 -14.58 -9.20 -6.39
CA ARG A 178 -15.28 -8.66 -5.18
C ARG A 178 -14.80 -9.25 -3.85
N ASP A 179 -14.35 -10.50 -3.88
CA ASP A 179 -13.91 -11.29 -2.74
C ASP A 179 -12.39 -11.54 -2.71
N ASP A 180 -11.63 -10.82 -3.55
CA ASP A 180 -10.18 -10.94 -3.63
C ASP A 180 -9.50 -10.73 -2.26
N LEU A 181 -8.57 -11.62 -1.92
CA LEU A 181 -7.76 -11.62 -0.70
C LEU A 181 -6.25 -11.61 -0.97
N SER A 182 -5.86 -11.44 -2.23
CA SER A 182 -4.47 -11.57 -2.68
C SER A 182 -3.47 -10.59 -2.05
N LEU A 183 -3.90 -9.42 -1.57
CA LEU A 183 -3.05 -8.46 -0.83
C LEU A 183 -2.69 -8.99 0.58
N PHE A 184 -3.54 -9.83 1.17
CA PHE A 184 -3.34 -10.36 2.51
C PHE A 184 -4.05 -11.71 2.72
N GLY A 185 -3.26 -12.78 2.77
CA GLY A 185 -3.76 -14.15 2.99
C GLY A 185 -4.03 -14.52 4.45
N GLY A 186 -3.92 -13.58 5.40
CA GLY A 186 -4.24 -13.80 6.81
C GLY A 186 -5.74 -13.65 7.12
N GLY A 187 -6.12 -13.98 8.34
CA GLY A 187 -7.49 -13.86 8.83
C GLY A 187 -7.81 -12.47 9.38
N LYS A 188 -9.03 -12.32 9.92
CA LYS A 188 -9.52 -11.07 10.52
C LYS A 188 -8.67 -10.65 11.73
N GLU A 189 -8.21 -11.61 12.53
CA GLU A 189 -7.41 -11.33 13.72
C GLU A 189 -6.03 -10.78 13.33
N GLU A 190 -5.34 -11.43 12.39
CA GLU A 190 -4.05 -10.96 11.89
C GLU A 190 -4.18 -9.62 11.13
N ALA A 191 -5.34 -9.34 10.55
CA ALA A 191 -5.60 -8.03 9.94
C ALA A 191 -5.65 -6.89 10.97
N GLU A 192 -6.12 -7.14 12.20
CA GLU A 192 -6.11 -6.13 13.27
C GLU A 192 -4.68 -5.74 13.66
N ASP A 193 -3.76 -6.72 13.73
CA ASP A 193 -2.34 -6.45 13.93
C ASP A 193 -1.79 -5.56 12.79
N GLN A 194 -2.14 -5.86 11.53
CA GLN A 194 -1.74 -5.04 10.39
C GLN A 194 -2.26 -3.60 10.45
N PHE A 195 -3.44 -3.37 11.04
CA PHE A 195 -3.98 -2.02 11.21
C PHE A 195 -3.24 -1.22 12.28
N ALA A 196 -2.83 -1.85 13.39
CA ALA A 196 -2.05 -1.18 14.42
C ALA A 196 -0.70 -0.69 13.85
N ASP A 197 -0.04 -1.55 13.07
CA ASP A 197 1.19 -1.18 12.35
C ASP A 197 0.95 -0.06 11.34
N ALA A 198 -0.10 -0.19 10.54
CA ALA A 198 -0.40 0.80 9.51
C ALA A 198 -0.81 2.15 10.11
N GLN A 199 -1.44 2.19 11.29
CA GLN A 199 -1.77 3.42 11.99
C GLN A 199 -0.51 4.22 12.38
N LEU A 200 0.48 3.57 12.99
CA LEU A 200 1.73 4.25 13.36
C LEU A 200 2.47 4.79 12.13
N GLU A 201 2.56 3.97 11.09
CA GLU A 201 3.22 4.34 9.83
C GLU A 201 2.49 5.49 9.13
N LEU A 202 1.15 5.47 9.11
CA LEU A 202 0.36 6.50 8.46
C LEU A 202 0.51 7.85 9.17
N GLN A 203 0.59 7.87 10.50
CA GLN A 203 0.82 9.08 11.28
C GLN A 203 2.22 9.67 11.03
N ASP A 204 3.25 8.84 10.94
CA ASP A 204 4.61 9.28 10.58
C ASP A 204 4.65 9.84 9.15
N VAL A 205 4.04 9.13 8.20
CA VAL A 205 3.96 9.56 6.82
C VAL A 205 3.17 10.87 6.68
N GLN A 206 2.10 11.08 7.45
CA GLN A 206 1.40 12.37 7.54
C GLN A 206 2.29 13.48 8.13
N ALA A 207 3.15 13.15 9.10
CA ALA A 207 4.13 14.08 9.68
C ALA A 207 5.05 14.63 8.58
N ARG A 208 5.69 13.71 7.85
CA ARG A 208 6.64 14.01 6.75
C ARG A 208 5.97 14.66 5.55
N ALA A 209 4.73 14.29 5.23
CA ALA A 209 3.96 14.95 4.17
C ALA A 209 3.72 16.44 4.46
N ALA A 210 3.52 16.83 5.72
CA ALA A 210 3.40 18.27 6.04
C ALA A 210 4.71 19.03 5.85
N GLU A 211 5.85 18.42 6.19
CA GLU A 211 7.16 19.05 5.95
C GLU A 211 7.39 19.31 4.45
N ARG A 212 6.83 18.45 3.60
CA ARG A 212 6.85 18.60 2.13
C ARG A 212 5.74 19.49 1.56
N GLY A 213 4.81 19.98 2.38
CA GLY A 213 3.68 20.77 1.89
C GLY A 213 2.58 19.95 1.19
N GLU A 214 2.61 18.62 1.27
CA GLU A 214 1.71 17.73 0.53
C GLU A 214 0.42 17.46 1.31
N ALA A 215 -0.71 17.33 0.61
CA ALA A 215 -1.97 16.92 1.21
C ALA A 215 -2.70 15.92 0.29
N LEU A 216 -3.58 15.11 0.89
CA LEU A 216 -4.30 14.04 0.21
C LEU A 216 -5.81 14.24 0.36
N VAL A 217 -6.54 14.12 -0.75
CA VAL A 217 -8.00 14.10 -0.76
C VAL A 217 -8.48 12.69 -1.12
N VAL A 218 -9.33 12.09 -0.30
CA VAL A 218 -9.93 10.79 -0.54
C VAL A 218 -11.35 10.99 -1.09
N LEU A 219 -11.59 10.48 -2.31
CA LEU A 219 -12.83 10.57 -3.07
C LEU A 219 -13.52 9.20 -3.13
N PRO A 220 -14.46 8.88 -2.23
CA PRO A 220 -15.17 7.61 -2.27
C PRO A 220 -16.34 7.64 -3.26
N LEU A 221 -16.50 6.57 -4.03
CA LEU A 221 -17.69 6.24 -4.80
C LEU A 221 -18.16 4.84 -4.41
N SER A 222 -19.47 4.65 -4.28
CA SER A 222 -20.01 3.34 -3.98
C SER A 222 -21.51 3.30 -4.19
N LEU A 223 -22.03 2.13 -4.51
CA LEU A 223 -23.46 1.88 -4.41
C LEU A 223 -23.94 1.89 -2.94
N PRO A 224 -25.25 2.11 -2.70
CA PRO A 224 -25.83 1.99 -1.37
C PRO A 224 -25.50 0.64 -0.72
N GLY A 225 -25.19 0.65 0.58
CA GLY A 225 -24.90 -0.59 1.32
C GLY A 225 -23.47 -1.13 1.19
N ALA A 226 -22.63 -0.63 0.28
CA ALA A 226 -21.24 -1.10 0.10
C ALA A 226 -20.30 -0.86 1.31
N GLY A 227 -20.77 -0.10 2.31
CA GLY A 227 -20.10 0.07 3.59
C GLY A 227 -19.08 1.20 3.67
N ARG A 228 -19.22 2.22 2.81
CA ARG A 228 -18.43 3.48 2.78
C ARG A 228 -18.20 4.08 4.16
N ARG A 229 -19.28 4.33 4.92
CA ARG A 229 -19.22 4.89 6.29
C ARG A 229 -18.33 4.06 7.22
N GLY A 230 -18.35 2.74 7.08
CA GLY A 230 -17.51 1.84 7.88
C GLY A 230 -16.04 1.93 7.47
N MET A 231 -15.76 2.05 6.16
CA MET A 231 -14.42 2.26 5.62
C MET A 231 -13.84 3.59 6.10
N LEU A 232 -14.53 4.70 5.88
CA LEU A 232 -14.07 6.04 6.28
C LEU A 232 -13.85 6.14 7.79
N ARG A 233 -14.74 5.55 8.60
CA ARG A 233 -14.58 5.50 10.06
C ARG A 233 -13.34 4.72 10.47
N ARG A 234 -13.04 3.60 9.80
CA ARG A 234 -11.84 2.80 10.13
C ARG A 234 -10.57 3.53 9.71
N LEU A 235 -10.55 4.12 8.51
CA LEU A 235 -9.44 4.94 8.03
C LEU A 235 -9.18 6.12 8.97
N GLY A 236 -10.22 6.86 9.36
CA GLY A 236 -10.10 8.00 10.29
C GLY A 236 -9.50 7.63 11.65
N ARG A 237 -9.66 6.39 12.12
CA ARG A 237 -9.03 5.91 13.36
C ARG A 237 -7.52 5.65 13.22
N CYS A 238 -7.04 5.44 12.00
CA CYS A 238 -5.62 5.21 11.70
C CYS A 238 -4.85 6.51 11.46
N LEU A 239 -5.54 7.64 11.25
CA LEU A 239 -4.95 8.93 10.94
C LEU A 239 -4.66 9.75 12.21
N ASP A 240 -3.74 10.71 12.12
CA ASP A 240 -3.56 11.74 13.13
C ASP A 240 -4.80 12.65 13.13
N PRO A 241 -5.54 12.77 14.26
CA PRO A 241 -6.75 13.57 14.34
C PRO A 241 -6.51 15.07 14.07
N LEU A 242 -5.30 15.59 14.31
CA LEU A 242 -4.97 17.00 14.00
C LEU A 242 -4.75 17.23 12.50
N ARG A 243 -4.48 16.15 11.76
CA ARG A 243 -4.23 16.15 10.31
C ARG A 243 -5.30 15.39 9.55
N LEU A 244 -6.47 15.24 10.16
CA LEU A 244 -7.65 14.65 9.55
C LEU A 244 -8.72 15.73 9.38
N ALA A 245 -9.24 15.87 8.18
CA ALA A 245 -10.44 16.66 7.92
C ALA A 245 -11.48 15.81 7.21
N THR A 246 -12.74 16.16 7.41
CA THR A 246 -13.87 15.60 6.68
C THR A 246 -14.66 16.72 6.05
N ALA A 247 -15.10 16.55 4.81
CA ALA A 247 -16.03 17.46 4.17
C ALA A 247 -17.18 16.69 3.54
N GLU A 248 -18.37 17.30 3.56
CA GLU A 248 -19.47 16.87 2.73
C GLU A 248 -19.38 17.62 1.41
N ALA A 249 -19.45 16.90 0.29
CA ALA A 249 -19.56 17.56 -1.00
C ALA A 249 -20.94 18.23 -1.12
N ARG A 250 -22.04 17.52 -0.82
CA ARG A 250 -23.44 17.93 -1.10
C ARG A 250 -23.75 19.38 -0.69
N PRO A 251 -24.27 20.24 -1.59
CA PRO A 251 -24.60 21.61 -1.26
C PRO A 251 -25.96 21.71 -0.55
N ALA A 252 -26.07 22.65 0.40
CA ALA A 252 -27.38 23.09 0.87
C ALA A 252 -28.08 23.93 -0.22
N PRO A 253 -29.42 24.07 -0.20
CA PRO A 253 -30.13 24.92 -1.15
C PRO A 253 -29.58 26.36 -1.14
N GLY A 254 -29.13 26.84 -2.30
CA GLY A 254 -28.54 28.19 -2.47
C GLY A 254 -27.01 28.27 -2.33
N GLU A 255 -26.32 27.15 -2.08
CA GLU A 255 -24.86 27.10 -2.05
C GLU A 255 -24.24 26.92 -3.45
N ALA A 256 -22.94 27.16 -3.56
CA ALA A 256 -22.17 26.91 -4.77
C ALA A 256 -22.26 25.44 -5.24
N SER A 257 -22.15 25.21 -6.56
CA SER A 257 -22.20 23.86 -7.13
C SER A 257 -21.15 22.94 -6.51
N LEU A 258 -21.41 21.62 -6.56
CA LEU A 258 -20.47 20.63 -6.04
C LEU A 258 -19.07 20.78 -6.60
N THR A 259 -18.97 20.93 -7.91
CA THR A 259 -17.70 21.11 -8.62
C THR A 259 -16.99 22.37 -8.17
N ALA A 260 -17.73 23.48 -7.93
CA ALA A 260 -17.14 24.71 -7.42
C ALA A 260 -16.61 24.55 -5.99
N ARG A 261 -17.35 23.87 -5.10
CA ARG A 261 -16.88 23.57 -3.73
C ARG A 261 -15.67 22.64 -3.74
N PHE A 262 -15.70 21.62 -4.59
CA PHE A 262 -14.61 20.68 -4.78
C PHE A 262 -13.34 21.40 -5.27
N ARG A 263 -13.47 22.29 -6.27
CA ARG A 263 -12.37 23.14 -6.75
C ARG A 263 -11.81 24.08 -5.68
N ALA A 264 -12.67 24.53 -4.77
CA ALA A 264 -12.30 25.41 -3.65
C ALA A 264 -11.62 24.69 -2.48
N LEU A 265 -11.50 23.35 -2.50
CA LEU A 265 -10.82 22.61 -1.44
C LEU A 265 -9.38 23.08 -1.29
N ALA A 266 -8.96 23.25 -0.04
CA ALA A 266 -7.62 23.70 0.33
C ALA A 266 -7.18 23.04 1.65
N PRO A 267 -6.96 21.71 1.65
CA PRO A 267 -6.48 21.04 2.86
C PRO A 267 -5.09 21.55 3.24
N ALA A 268 -4.83 21.58 4.55
CA ALA A 268 -3.52 22.00 5.07
C ALA A 268 -2.43 20.95 4.76
N PRO A 269 -1.14 21.33 4.73
CA PRO A 269 -0.04 20.38 4.60
C PRO A 269 -0.12 19.21 5.60
N GLY A 270 0.12 18.00 5.12
CA GLY A 270 0.01 16.72 5.82
C GLY A 270 -1.42 16.28 6.12
N GLN A 271 -2.42 17.07 5.75
CA GLN A 271 -3.83 16.75 6.01
C GLN A 271 -4.35 15.71 5.03
N VAL A 272 -5.08 14.73 5.57
CA VAL A 272 -5.98 13.87 4.80
C VAL A 272 -7.38 14.43 4.90
N LEU A 273 -7.89 14.91 3.76
CA LEU A 273 -9.28 15.32 3.63
C LEU A 273 -10.11 14.15 3.10
N MET A 274 -10.96 13.58 3.96
CA MET A 274 -11.91 12.53 3.58
C MET A 274 -13.24 13.16 3.16
N LEU A 275 -13.60 13.01 1.89
CA LEU A 275 -14.96 13.38 1.47
C LEU A 275 -15.94 12.31 1.95
N LEU A 276 -17.00 12.72 2.65
CA LEU A 276 -18.04 11.78 3.10
C LEU A 276 -18.89 11.29 1.93
N ASN A 277 -19.09 12.18 0.95
CA ASN A 277 -19.68 11.92 -0.36
C ASN A 277 -18.85 12.66 -1.40
N SER A 278 -18.73 12.10 -2.59
CA SER A 278 -17.95 12.60 -3.70
C SER A 278 -18.86 13.26 -4.75
N PRO A 279 -18.39 14.22 -5.57
CA PRO A 279 -19.17 14.74 -6.70
C PRO A 279 -19.65 13.66 -7.67
N TYR A 280 -18.90 12.55 -7.79
CA TYR A 280 -19.31 11.38 -8.56
C TYR A 280 -20.59 10.72 -8.05
N ASP A 281 -20.96 10.89 -6.78
CA ASP A 281 -22.20 10.34 -6.22
C ASP A 281 -23.45 10.99 -6.84
N GLU A 282 -23.39 12.29 -7.16
CA GLU A 282 -24.51 12.99 -7.79
C GLU A 282 -24.69 12.56 -9.24
N LEU A 283 -23.60 12.49 -9.99
CA LEU A 283 -23.61 11.97 -11.36
C LEU A 283 -24.16 10.54 -11.39
N LEU A 284 -23.71 9.67 -10.49
CA LEU A 284 -24.18 8.29 -10.42
C LEU A 284 -25.66 8.19 -10.03
N GLN A 285 -26.13 9.02 -9.10
CA GLN A 285 -27.55 9.07 -8.71
C GLN A 285 -28.44 9.47 -9.90
N GLU A 286 -28.06 10.52 -10.64
CA GLU A 286 -28.82 10.98 -11.80
C GLU A 286 -28.83 9.93 -12.92
N LEU A 287 -27.67 9.35 -13.25
CA LEU A 287 -27.56 8.28 -14.25
C LEU A 287 -28.42 7.06 -13.89
N THR A 288 -28.45 6.68 -12.61
CA THR A 288 -29.27 5.56 -12.14
C THR A 288 -30.77 5.85 -12.29
N ALA A 289 -31.19 7.12 -12.11
CA ALA A 289 -32.59 7.53 -12.30
C ALA A 289 -33.04 7.50 -13.77
N LEU A 290 -32.13 7.65 -14.74
CA LEU A 290 -32.43 7.59 -16.17
C LEU A 290 -32.71 6.16 -16.69
N GLY A 291 -32.38 5.12 -15.93
CA GLY A 291 -32.96 3.77 -16.08
C GLY A 291 -32.40 2.84 -17.18
N CYS A 292 -31.58 3.32 -18.14
CA CYS A 292 -31.10 2.48 -19.26
C CYS A 292 -29.60 2.68 -19.56
N PRO A 293 -28.71 1.71 -19.24
CA PRO A 293 -27.29 1.76 -19.59
C PRO A 293 -26.99 1.26 -21.01
N ASP A 294 -27.99 0.89 -21.81
CA ASP A 294 -27.79 0.45 -23.20
C ASP A 294 -27.25 1.57 -24.09
N ALA A 295 -27.31 2.82 -23.60
CA ALA A 295 -26.58 3.94 -24.19
C ALA A 295 -25.06 3.71 -24.09
N VAL A 296 -24.40 3.73 -25.26
CA VAL A 296 -22.94 3.62 -25.36
C VAL A 296 -22.25 4.82 -24.69
N SER A 297 -22.90 5.99 -24.69
CA SER A 297 -22.33 7.24 -24.20
C SER A 297 -23.18 7.89 -23.10
N LEU A 298 -22.52 8.65 -22.23
CA LEU A 298 -23.19 9.52 -21.26
C LEU A 298 -24.05 10.59 -21.98
N PRO A 299 -25.23 10.93 -21.44
CA PRO A 299 -25.99 12.10 -21.87
C PRO A 299 -25.13 13.36 -21.88
N ASP A 300 -25.38 14.28 -22.82
CA ASP A 300 -24.48 15.42 -23.08
C ASP A 300 -24.26 16.30 -21.86
N HIS A 301 -25.32 16.56 -21.06
CA HIS A 301 -25.20 17.39 -19.86
C HIS A 301 -24.40 16.70 -18.75
N LEU A 302 -24.54 15.39 -18.57
CA LEU A 302 -23.76 14.60 -17.60
C LEU A 302 -22.31 14.40 -18.05
N ARG A 303 -22.08 14.32 -19.36
CA ARG A 303 -20.73 14.32 -19.94
C ARG A 303 -20.03 15.66 -19.69
N ALA A 304 -20.72 16.77 -19.92
CA ALA A 304 -20.20 18.10 -19.61
C ALA A 304 -19.89 18.26 -18.11
N ALA A 305 -20.80 17.81 -17.23
CA ALA A 305 -20.59 17.85 -15.79
C ALA A 305 -19.39 16.98 -15.33
N LEU A 306 -19.19 15.81 -15.96
CA LEU A 306 -18.01 14.97 -15.71
C LEU A 306 -16.72 15.69 -16.13
N HIS A 307 -16.67 16.31 -17.31
CA HIS A 307 -15.51 17.08 -17.75
C HIS A 307 -15.20 18.25 -16.82
N GLU A 308 -16.21 18.98 -16.33
CA GLU A 308 -15.99 20.05 -15.36
C GLU A 308 -15.38 19.53 -14.04
N LEU A 309 -15.76 18.32 -13.62
CA LEU A 309 -15.20 17.65 -12.45
C LEU A 309 -13.75 17.21 -12.68
N GLU A 310 -13.45 16.62 -13.84
CA GLU A 310 -12.09 16.27 -14.25
C GLU A 310 -11.18 17.51 -14.28
N ASP A 311 -11.65 18.63 -14.83
CA ASP A 311 -10.94 19.91 -14.81
C ASP A 311 -10.70 20.42 -13.38
N ALA A 312 -11.69 20.26 -12.49
CA ALA A 312 -11.53 20.61 -11.09
C ALA A 312 -10.50 19.71 -10.39
N GLU A 313 -10.47 18.41 -10.67
CA GLU A 313 -9.43 17.52 -10.17
C GLU A 313 -8.04 17.91 -10.67
N ALA A 314 -7.90 18.18 -11.97
CA ALA A 314 -6.65 18.63 -12.58
C ALA A 314 -6.15 19.93 -11.94
N ALA A 315 -7.04 20.89 -11.67
CA ALA A 315 -6.69 22.13 -10.98
C ALA A 315 -6.21 21.89 -9.53
N LEU A 316 -6.81 20.94 -8.80
CA LEU A 316 -6.32 20.56 -7.47
C LEU A 316 -4.95 19.89 -7.56
N ARG A 317 -4.74 18.97 -8.51
CA ARG A 317 -3.43 18.34 -8.73
C ARG A 317 -2.35 19.35 -9.08
N ALA A 318 -2.66 20.35 -9.90
CA ALA A 318 -1.75 21.44 -10.26
C ALA A 318 -1.33 22.31 -9.04
N ARG A 319 -2.15 22.33 -7.97
CA ARG A 319 -1.84 22.96 -6.69
C ARG A 319 -1.00 22.07 -5.76
N GLY A 320 -0.58 20.89 -6.22
CA GLY A 320 0.20 19.92 -5.44
C GLY A 320 -0.64 18.96 -4.57
N LEU A 321 -1.96 18.91 -4.78
CA LEU A 321 -2.83 18.00 -4.03
C LEU A 321 -2.82 16.61 -4.66
N ARG A 322 -2.63 15.58 -3.83
CA ARG A 322 -2.82 14.19 -4.24
C ARG A 322 -4.30 13.84 -4.12
N LEU A 323 -4.85 13.14 -5.11
CA LEU A 323 -6.24 12.70 -5.14
C LEU A 323 -6.28 11.18 -5.18
N LEU A 324 -6.96 10.56 -4.21
CA LEU A 324 -7.17 9.11 -4.16
C LEU A 324 -8.64 8.81 -4.39
N ARG A 325 -8.96 8.34 -5.59
CA ARG A 325 -10.30 7.91 -6.00
C ARG A 325 -10.50 6.45 -5.62
N VAL A 326 -11.59 6.15 -4.93
CA VAL A 326 -11.84 4.83 -4.36
C VAL A 326 -13.25 4.39 -4.67
N TYR A 327 -13.41 3.29 -5.39
CA TYR A 327 -14.69 2.64 -5.61
C TYR A 327 -14.85 1.42 -4.70
N LEU A 328 -15.99 1.27 -4.01
CA LEU A 328 -16.24 0.10 -3.15
C LEU A 328 -17.04 -0.95 -3.93
N ASN A 329 -16.35 -2.00 -4.36
CA ASN A 329 -16.91 -3.11 -5.12
C ASN A 329 -17.46 -4.19 -4.18
N ALA A 330 -18.71 -4.02 -3.74
CA ALA A 330 -19.40 -4.95 -2.85
C ALA A 330 -20.25 -5.96 -3.64
N ASP A 331 -20.69 -7.02 -2.98
CA ASP A 331 -21.68 -7.96 -3.54
C ASP A 331 -23.10 -7.39 -3.48
N ALA A 332 -23.95 -7.89 -4.40
CA ALA A 332 -25.39 -7.73 -4.32
C ALA A 332 -25.87 -8.17 -2.94
N ARG A 333 -26.86 -7.46 -2.37
CA ARG A 333 -27.63 -8.08 -1.31
C ARG A 333 -28.40 -9.21 -1.99
N GLU A 334 -28.12 -10.44 -1.57
CA GLU A 334 -28.95 -11.58 -1.93
C GLU A 334 -30.37 -11.19 -1.51
N ASP A 335 -31.29 -11.09 -2.48
CA ASP A 335 -32.67 -11.61 -2.35
C ASP A 335 -33.66 -11.17 -3.46
N GLU A 336 -33.33 -10.31 -4.44
CA GLU A 336 -34.27 -10.02 -5.55
C GLU A 336 -33.58 -9.81 -6.92
N GLU A 337 -34.06 -10.52 -7.96
CA GLU A 337 -33.55 -10.45 -9.34
C GLU A 337 -33.62 -9.02 -9.92
N ALA A 338 -34.64 -8.26 -9.53
CA ALA A 338 -34.79 -6.85 -9.87
C ALA A 338 -33.72 -5.96 -9.21
N GLU A 339 -33.28 -6.28 -7.98
CA GLU A 339 -32.19 -5.57 -7.29
C GLU A 339 -30.84 -5.86 -7.97
N LEU A 340 -30.62 -7.11 -8.40
CA LEU A 340 -29.43 -7.48 -9.16
C LEU A 340 -29.36 -6.78 -10.52
N ALA A 341 -30.47 -6.73 -11.26
CA ALA A 341 -30.53 -6.00 -12.53
C ALA A 341 -30.38 -4.48 -12.34
N SER A 342 -31.00 -3.90 -11.32
CA SER A 342 -30.81 -2.49 -10.95
C SER A 342 -29.34 -2.18 -10.63
N ARG A 343 -28.69 -3.08 -9.89
CA ARG A 343 -27.29 -2.97 -9.52
C ARG A 343 -26.34 -3.08 -10.71
N ALA A 344 -26.53 -4.08 -11.56
CA ALA A 344 -25.72 -4.24 -12.77
C ALA A 344 -25.78 -2.97 -13.65
N ARG A 345 -26.97 -2.34 -13.75
CA ARG A 345 -27.11 -1.05 -14.43
C ARG A 345 -26.33 0.07 -13.74
N ALA A 346 -26.41 0.17 -12.41
CA ALA A 346 -25.67 1.18 -11.65
C ALA A 346 -24.14 0.98 -11.74
N GLU A 347 -23.66 -0.27 -11.73
CA GLU A 347 -22.25 -0.59 -11.96
C GLU A 347 -21.80 -0.23 -13.38
N ALA A 348 -22.64 -0.48 -14.38
CA ALA A 348 -22.36 -0.08 -15.76
C ALA A 348 -22.23 1.45 -15.91
N TRP A 349 -23.00 2.22 -15.14
CA TRP A 349 -22.84 3.68 -15.07
C TRP A 349 -21.58 4.10 -14.32
N ALA A 350 -21.30 3.48 -13.16
CA ALA A 350 -20.07 3.73 -12.42
C ALA A 350 -18.83 3.47 -13.29
N ALA A 351 -18.80 2.36 -14.04
CA ALA A 351 -17.71 2.03 -14.95
C ALA A 351 -17.45 3.13 -16.00
N ARG A 352 -18.49 3.77 -16.52
CA ARG A 352 -18.37 4.87 -17.48
C ARG A 352 -17.83 6.15 -16.86
N LEU A 353 -18.22 6.46 -15.61
CA LEU A 353 -17.66 7.59 -14.86
C LEU A 353 -16.17 7.38 -14.53
N MET A 354 -15.75 6.13 -14.38
CA MET A 354 -14.38 5.76 -14.00
C MET A 354 -13.45 5.55 -15.19
N ARG A 355 -13.94 5.63 -16.43
CA ARG A 355 -13.19 5.24 -17.63
C ARG A 355 -11.97 6.13 -17.90
N ALA A 356 -12.06 7.44 -17.66
CA ALA A 356 -11.03 8.38 -18.12
C ALA A 356 -9.73 8.34 -17.27
N GLU A 357 -9.78 7.69 -16.11
CA GLU A 357 -8.89 8.00 -15.00
C GLU A 357 -8.62 6.77 -14.12
N ASP A 358 -7.56 6.82 -13.32
CA ASP A 358 -7.21 5.71 -12.42
C ASP A 358 -8.08 5.71 -11.15
N TRP A 359 -8.75 4.59 -10.89
CA TRP A 359 -9.61 4.35 -9.72
C TRP A 359 -9.17 3.13 -8.94
N LEU A 360 -9.16 3.24 -7.61
CA LEU A 360 -8.92 2.10 -6.74
C LEU A 360 -10.22 1.34 -6.46
N ILE A 361 -10.39 0.18 -7.09
CA ILE A 361 -11.55 -0.72 -6.99
C ILE A 361 -11.36 -1.66 -5.80
N LEU A 362 -11.94 -1.30 -4.65
CA LEU A 362 -11.76 -2.06 -3.41
C LEU A 362 -12.70 -3.29 -3.32
N PRO A 363 -12.18 -4.51 -3.17
CA PRO A 363 -12.99 -5.68 -2.83
C PRO A 363 -13.69 -5.44 -1.50
N SER A 364 -15.02 -5.42 -1.53
CA SER A 364 -15.84 -5.00 -0.39
C SER A 364 -16.72 -6.12 0.17
N ALA A 365 -16.58 -7.36 -0.32
CA ALA A 365 -17.24 -8.53 0.25
C ALA A 365 -16.88 -8.71 1.75
N ARG A 366 -15.61 -8.48 2.11
CA ARG A 366 -15.12 -8.56 3.49
C ARG A 366 -14.76 -7.18 4.02
N LYS A 367 -15.54 -6.69 4.99
CA LYS A 367 -15.37 -5.35 5.61
C LYS A 367 -13.96 -5.11 6.15
N TRP A 368 -13.36 -6.11 6.81
CA TRP A 368 -12.02 -5.99 7.40
C TRP A 368 -10.95 -5.85 6.32
N TYR A 369 -11.06 -6.63 5.24
CA TYR A 369 -10.09 -6.64 4.15
C TYR A 369 -10.17 -5.35 3.33
N ARG A 370 -11.37 -4.94 2.93
CA ARG A 370 -11.63 -3.63 2.30
C ARG A 370 -10.96 -2.49 3.05
N ASN A 371 -11.16 -2.46 4.37
CA ASN A 371 -10.59 -1.43 5.22
C ASN A 371 -9.05 -1.48 5.21
N LEU A 372 -8.46 -2.68 5.19
CA LEU A 372 -7.01 -2.87 5.20
C LEU A 372 -6.40 -2.37 3.88
N VAL A 373 -6.99 -2.77 2.76
CA VAL A 373 -6.57 -2.30 1.43
C VAL A 373 -6.67 -0.76 1.35
N CYS A 374 -7.76 -0.18 1.85
CA CYS A 374 -7.92 1.28 1.86
C CYS A 374 -6.86 1.99 2.68
N VAL A 375 -6.57 1.53 3.91
CA VAL A 375 -5.53 2.12 4.76
C VAL A 375 -4.15 2.00 4.08
N ARG A 376 -3.86 0.85 3.46
CA ARG A 376 -2.62 0.66 2.70
C ARG A 376 -2.53 1.59 1.49
N ALA A 377 -3.62 1.82 0.77
CA ALA A 377 -3.62 2.74 -0.36
C ALA A 377 -3.35 4.19 0.05
N VAL A 378 -3.91 4.64 1.19
CA VAL A 378 -3.63 5.98 1.72
C VAL A 378 -2.17 6.10 2.16
N LEU A 379 -1.63 5.04 2.79
CA LEU A 379 -0.22 4.97 3.14
C LEU A 379 0.67 5.09 1.89
N GLU A 380 0.41 4.29 0.86
CA GLU A 380 1.14 4.29 -0.41
C GLU A 380 1.02 5.64 -1.15
N ALA A 381 -0.14 6.30 -1.07
CA ALA A 381 -0.38 7.60 -1.68
C ALA A 381 0.51 8.71 -1.11
N PHE A 382 0.96 8.61 0.14
CA PHE A 382 1.92 9.54 0.73
C PHE A 382 3.37 9.01 0.78
N GLY A 383 3.55 7.69 0.82
CA GLY A 383 4.85 7.01 0.93
C GLY A 383 5.57 6.80 -0.40
N SER A 384 4.89 6.99 -1.52
CA SER A 384 5.49 7.03 -2.86
C SER A 384 6.33 8.30 -3.04
N VAL A 385 7.59 8.22 -2.60
CA VAL A 385 8.74 9.05 -3.01
C VAL A 385 9.99 8.18 -3.04
#